data_AF-A0A383DU37-F1
#
_entry.id   AF-A0A383DU37-F1
#
_cell.length_a   1.000
_cell.length_b   1.000
_cell.length_c   1.000
_cell.angle_alpha   90.00
_cell.angle_beta   90.00
_cell.angle_gamma   90.00
#
_symmetry.space_group_name_H-M   'P 1'
#
loop_
_entity.id
_entity.type
_entity.pdbx_description
1 polymer ?
#
loop_
_entity_poly.entity_id
_entity_poly.type
_entity_poly.pdbx_seq_one_letter_code
_entity_poly.pdbx_strand_id
1 'polypeptide(L)'
;MKSKSRLLFSIFLLLSILTSQSASEAIRLLENEMGFGARSLGMGGANIALGDDPSDMYWNPAGLAGIINKTFYIETNNLNYNNNTTYLDQTTNNPLQKFGQFNGFGIAYPIPTVRGSMVISVGYNRILNYDALMSFSGFSLQNNTLDFPINIDGVEKNYQFSEKVQRSEQVISNRGMEQLTFSFGIALS
;
A
#
# COMPACT_ATOMS: atom_id res chain seq x y z
N MET A 1 -21.72 1.53 37.34
CA MET A 1 -21.77 2.71 36.45
C MET A 1 -20.41 3.37 36.20
N LYS A 2 -19.56 3.61 37.22
CA LYS A 2 -18.28 4.32 37.06
C LYS A 2 -17.26 3.64 36.12
N SER A 3 -17.21 2.30 36.03
CA SER A 3 -16.27 1.61 35.12
C SER A 3 -16.65 1.74 33.64
N LYS A 4 -17.95 1.67 33.30
CA LYS A 4 -18.44 1.84 31.92
C LYS A 4 -18.11 3.23 31.37
N SER A 5 -18.26 4.27 32.20
CA SER A 5 -17.92 5.65 31.83
C SER A 5 -16.42 5.83 31.56
N ARG A 6 -15.53 5.19 32.35
CA ARG A 6 -14.08 5.23 32.11
C ARG A 6 -13.71 4.52 30.81
N LEU A 7 -14.33 3.39 30.52
CA LEU A 7 -14.07 2.61 29.30
C LEU A 7 -14.52 3.37 28.04
N LEU A 8 -15.68 4.01 28.09
CA LEU A 8 -16.17 4.92 27.03
C LEU A 8 -15.21 6.10 26.81
N PHE A 9 -14.70 6.71 27.88
CA PHE A 9 -13.74 7.81 27.78
C PHE A 9 -12.40 7.36 27.17
N SER A 10 -11.90 6.17 27.53
CA SER A 10 -10.70 5.60 26.94
C SER A 10 -10.87 5.32 25.44
N ILE A 11 -12.02 4.78 25.02
CA ILE A 11 -12.34 4.58 23.60
C ILE A 11 -12.39 5.92 22.85
N PHE A 12 -13.01 6.94 23.44
CA PHE A 12 -13.07 8.29 22.86
C PHE A 12 -11.68 8.91 22.68
N LEU A 13 -10.78 8.75 23.67
CA LEU A 13 -9.40 9.22 23.58
C LEU A 13 -8.63 8.49 22.47
N LEU A 14 -8.81 7.17 22.33
CA LEU A 14 -8.22 6.36 21.26
C LEU A 14 -8.68 6.80 19.86
N LEU A 15 -9.96 7.14 19.71
CA LEU A 15 -10.53 7.60 18.43
C LEU A 15 -10.00 8.98 18.01
N SER A 16 -9.54 9.81 18.95
CA SER A 16 -9.04 11.17 18.64
C SER A 16 -7.71 11.20 17.88
N ILE A 17 -7.02 10.07 17.77
CA ILE A 17 -5.71 9.94 17.11
C ILE A 17 -5.88 9.50 15.63
N LEU A 18 -7.10 9.22 15.18
CA LEU A 18 -7.36 8.76 13.82
C LEU A 18 -7.23 9.90 12.83
N THR A 19 -6.30 9.77 11.88
CA THR A 19 -6.15 10.68 10.74
C THR A 19 -7.14 10.31 9.63
N SER A 20 -7.65 11.32 8.92
CA SER A 20 -8.50 11.11 7.74
C SER A 20 -7.67 10.61 6.55
N GLN A 21 -8.28 9.80 5.68
CA GLN A 21 -7.70 9.42 4.39
C GLN A 21 -7.85 10.56 3.38
N SER A 22 -6.90 10.66 2.46
CA SER A 22 -6.90 11.68 1.41
C SER A 22 -7.60 11.19 0.14
N ALA A 23 -8.14 12.12 -0.66
CA ALA A 23 -8.70 11.78 -1.98
C ALA A 23 -7.66 11.15 -2.92
N SER A 24 -6.38 11.54 -2.80
CA SER A 24 -5.28 10.94 -3.55
C SER A 24 -5.06 9.47 -3.23
N GLU A 25 -5.30 9.03 -1.98
CA GLU A 25 -5.20 7.61 -1.62
C GLU A 25 -6.32 6.80 -2.25
N ALA A 26 -7.54 7.32 -2.29
CA ALA A 26 -8.67 6.68 -2.95
C ALA A 26 -8.43 6.49 -4.46
N ILE A 27 -7.87 7.50 -5.14
CA ILE A 27 -7.52 7.40 -6.57
C ILE A 27 -6.45 6.32 -6.78
N ARG A 28 -5.40 6.31 -5.96
CA ARG A 28 -4.34 5.29 -6.04
C ARG A 28 -4.85 3.87 -5.86
N LEU A 29 -5.86 3.68 -5.02
CA LEU A 29 -6.51 2.38 -4.83
C LEU A 29 -7.25 1.93 -6.09
N LEU A 30 -7.95 2.84 -6.77
CA LEU A 30 -8.72 2.53 -7.99
C LEU A 30 -7.83 2.25 -9.21
N GLU A 31 -6.70 2.95 -9.33
CA GLU A 31 -5.84 2.83 -10.51
C GLU A 31 -5.01 1.54 -10.52
N ASN A 32 -4.60 1.05 -9.36
CA ASN A 32 -3.62 -0.03 -9.28
C ASN A 32 -3.90 -1.03 -8.15
N GLU A 33 -5.15 -1.44 -8.01
CA GLU A 33 -5.61 -2.41 -7.02
C GLU A 33 -4.79 -3.71 -7.10
N MET A 34 -4.15 -4.08 -5.99
CA MET A 34 -3.46 -5.37 -5.84
C MET A 34 -4.26 -6.28 -4.91
N GLY A 35 -4.73 -5.74 -3.79
CA GLY A 35 -5.37 -6.53 -2.74
C GLY A 35 -4.36 -7.39 -1.99
N PHE A 36 -4.85 -8.47 -1.37
CA PHE A 36 -3.99 -9.41 -0.65
C PHE A 36 -4.47 -10.86 -0.81
N GLY A 37 -3.63 -11.82 -0.42
CA GLY A 37 -3.92 -13.24 -0.50
C GLY A 37 -3.23 -13.91 -1.68
N ALA A 38 -2.23 -14.74 -1.41
CA ALA A 38 -1.46 -15.43 -2.43
C ALA A 38 -2.32 -16.27 -3.40
N ARG A 39 -3.41 -16.89 -2.92
CA ARG A 39 -4.36 -17.65 -3.77
C ARG A 39 -5.10 -16.71 -4.72
N SER A 40 -5.67 -15.64 -4.16
CA SER A 40 -6.42 -14.61 -4.89
C SER A 40 -5.55 -13.93 -5.95
N LEU A 41 -4.34 -13.52 -5.57
CA LEU A 41 -3.34 -12.95 -6.47
C LEU A 41 -2.89 -13.96 -7.54
N GLY A 42 -2.72 -15.23 -7.18
CA GLY A 42 -2.40 -16.31 -8.13
C GLY A 42 -3.51 -16.56 -9.15
N MET A 43 -4.75 -16.20 -8.83
CA MET A 43 -5.91 -16.22 -9.73
C MET A 43 -6.11 -14.89 -10.49
N GLY A 44 -5.17 -13.95 -10.40
CA GLY A 44 -5.28 -12.64 -11.04
C GLY A 44 -6.30 -11.71 -10.38
N GLY A 45 -6.53 -11.86 -9.08
CA GLY A 45 -7.52 -11.09 -8.32
C GLY A 45 -8.96 -11.66 -8.37
N ALA A 46 -9.15 -12.83 -8.97
CA ALA A 46 -10.47 -13.42 -9.18
C ALA A 46 -11.02 -14.23 -7.97
N ASN A 47 -10.93 -13.70 -6.74
CA ASN A 47 -11.39 -14.43 -5.55
C ASN A 47 -12.84 -14.19 -5.15
N ILE A 48 -13.49 -13.18 -5.74
CA ILE A 48 -14.84 -12.72 -5.36
C ILE A 48 -15.87 -13.88 -5.37
N ALA A 49 -15.74 -14.83 -6.30
CA ALA A 49 -16.69 -15.92 -6.50
C ALA A 49 -16.41 -17.19 -5.67
N LEU A 50 -15.20 -17.38 -5.14
CA LEU A 50 -14.80 -18.65 -4.53
C LEU A 50 -15.04 -18.68 -3.03
N GLY A 51 -14.70 -17.59 -2.33
CA GLY A 51 -15.14 -17.31 -0.97
C GLY A 51 -14.91 -18.44 0.05
N ASP A 52 -13.66 -18.76 0.40
CA ASP A 52 -13.32 -19.79 1.40
C ASP A 52 -12.00 -19.53 2.17
N ASP A 53 -11.42 -18.31 2.13
CA ASP A 53 -10.12 -18.03 2.75
C ASP A 53 -10.01 -16.62 3.37
N PRO A 54 -9.04 -16.34 4.26
CA PRO A 54 -8.96 -15.06 4.95
C PRO A 54 -8.81 -13.82 4.04
N SER A 55 -8.39 -13.98 2.78
CA SER A 55 -8.34 -12.87 1.82
C SER A 55 -9.71 -12.37 1.40
N ASP A 56 -10.77 -13.14 1.66
CA ASP A 56 -12.16 -12.71 1.50
C ASP A 56 -12.50 -11.50 2.35
N MET A 57 -11.74 -11.21 3.41
CA MET A 57 -11.84 -9.94 4.13
C MET A 57 -11.76 -8.71 3.21
N TYR A 58 -11.01 -8.80 2.11
CA TYR A 58 -10.86 -7.77 1.10
C TYR A 58 -11.72 -8.03 -0.13
N TRP A 59 -11.65 -9.24 -0.70
CA TRP A 59 -12.30 -9.54 -1.98
C TRP A 59 -13.82 -9.71 -1.87
N ASN A 60 -14.30 -10.46 -0.88
CA ASN A 60 -15.72 -10.71 -0.66
C ASN A 60 -16.01 -11.15 0.79
N PRO A 61 -16.31 -10.23 1.71
CA PRO A 61 -16.52 -10.58 3.12
C PRO A 61 -17.63 -11.62 3.37
N ALA A 62 -18.58 -11.81 2.45
CA ALA A 62 -19.58 -12.87 2.56
C ALA A 62 -18.97 -14.27 2.41
N GLY A 63 -17.89 -14.40 1.62
CA GLY A 63 -17.12 -15.63 1.42
C GLY A 63 -16.49 -16.16 2.71
N LEU A 64 -16.23 -15.29 3.70
CA LEU A 64 -15.74 -15.72 5.01
C LEU A 64 -16.63 -16.76 5.67
N ALA A 65 -17.93 -16.77 5.40
CA ALA A 65 -18.85 -17.77 5.93
C ALA A 65 -18.52 -19.21 5.47
N GLY A 66 -17.79 -19.36 4.36
CA GLY A 66 -17.27 -20.63 3.86
C GLY A 66 -16.07 -21.19 4.64
N ILE A 67 -15.45 -20.39 5.51
CA ILE A 67 -14.30 -20.84 6.31
C ILE A 67 -14.77 -21.76 7.44
N ILE A 68 -14.44 -23.05 7.34
CA ILE A 68 -14.85 -24.09 8.30
C ILE A 68 -13.87 -24.19 9.47
N ASN A 69 -12.59 -23.95 9.23
CA ASN A 69 -11.52 -24.14 10.21
C ASN A 69 -10.97 -22.80 10.72
N LYS A 70 -10.42 -22.80 11.94
CA LYS A 70 -9.67 -21.66 12.45
C LYS A 70 -8.41 -21.49 11.61
N THR A 71 -8.26 -20.34 10.97
CA THR A 71 -7.14 -20.07 10.07
C THR A 71 -6.31 -18.92 10.62
N PHE A 72 -5.00 -19.09 10.65
CA PHE A 72 -4.03 -18.01 10.80
C PHE A 72 -3.18 -17.97 9.54
N TYR A 73 -2.86 -16.78 9.06
CA TYR A 73 -2.04 -16.61 7.87
C TYR A 73 -0.97 -15.53 8.06
N ILE A 74 0.13 -15.69 7.34
CA ILE A 74 1.19 -14.71 7.15
C ILE A 74 1.48 -14.67 5.65
N GLU A 75 1.67 -13.48 5.11
CA GLU A 75 1.94 -13.26 3.70
C GLU A 75 3.23 -12.46 3.51
N THR A 76 4.02 -12.87 2.53
CA THR A 76 5.22 -12.17 2.07
C THR A 76 5.16 -11.97 0.57
N ASN A 77 5.85 -10.95 0.08
CA ASN A 77 5.87 -10.55 -1.32
C ASN A 77 7.33 -10.44 -1.82
N ASN A 78 7.56 -10.90 -3.05
CA ASN A 78 8.78 -10.68 -3.81
C ASN A 78 8.45 -9.84 -5.05
N LEU A 79 9.12 -8.70 -5.19
CA LEU A 79 8.97 -7.79 -6.32
C LEU A 79 10.20 -7.89 -7.22
N ASN A 80 9.97 -8.15 -8.51
CA ASN A 80 11.00 -8.02 -9.54
C ASN A 80 10.43 -7.14 -10.65
N TYR A 81 10.92 -5.91 -10.74
CA TYR A 81 10.43 -4.90 -11.65
C TYR A 81 11.61 -4.27 -12.40
N ASN A 82 11.44 -3.99 -13.68
CA ASN A 82 12.45 -3.32 -14.49
C ASN A 82 11.80 -2.15 -15.22
N ASN A 83 12.31 -0.95 -14.99
CA ASN A 83 11.79 0.28 -15.59
C ASN A 83 12.85 0.99 -16.44
N ASN A 84 12.47 1.42 -17.64
CA ASN A 84 13.34 2.21 -18.50
C ASN A 84 12.88 3.65 -18.50
N THR A 85 13.80 4.57 -18.20
CA THR A 85 13.54 6.00 -18.13
C THR A 85 14.33 6.67 -19.25
N THR A 86 13.67 7.48 -20.06
CA THR A 86 14.32 8.17 -21.19
C THR A 86 14.37 9.65 -20.90
N TYR A 87 15.57 10.22 -20.96
CA TYR A 87 15.83 11.64 -20.80
C TYR A 87 16.76 12.13 -21.91
N LEU A 88 16.28 13.05 -22.74
CA LEU A 88 17.06 13.65 -23.84
C LEU A 88 17.79 12.60 -24.69
N ASP A 89 17.03 11.62 -25.18
CA ASP A 89 17.47 10.49 -26.02
C ASP A 89 18.44 9.51 -25.35
N GLN A 90 18.71 9.67 -24.04
CA GLN A 90 19.43 8.70 -23.23
C GLN A 90 18.46 7.87 -22.40
N THR A 91 18.48 6.55 -22.59
CA THR A 91 17.67 5.61 -21.80
C THR A 91 18.50 4.98 -20.70
N THR A 92 18.03 5.09 -19.46
CA THR A 92 18.59 4.42 -18.29
C THR A 92 17.68 3.28 -17.86
N ASN A 93 18.27 2.11 -17.62
CA ASN A 93 17.57 0.96 -17.05
C ASN A 93 17.61 1.05 -15.51
N ASN A 94 16.46 0.87 -14.88
CA ASN A 94 16.24 0.95 -13.44
C ASN A 94 15.64 -0.38 -12.93
N PRO A 95 16.50 -1.39 -12.64
CA PRO A 95 16.04 -2.62 -12.07
C PRO A 95 15.73 -2.42 -10.57
N LEU A 96 14.57 -2.91 -10.13
CA LEU A 96 14.14 -2.92 -8.74
C LEU A 96 13.78 -4.34 -8.32
N GLN A 97 14.53 -4.86 -7.36
CA GLN A 97 14.31 -6.19 -6.79
C GLN A 97 14.14 -6.09 -5.28
N LYS A 98 13.07 -6.67 -4.76
CA LYS A 98 12.81 -6.78 -3.32
C LYS A 98 12.36 -8.19 -3.00
N PHE A 99 12.93 -8.79 -1.96
CA PHE A 99 12.63 -10.16 -1.56
C PHE A 99 12.15 -10.20 -0.11
N GLY A 100 11.20 -11.10 0.18
CA GLY A 100 10.71 -11.36 1.51
C GLY A 100 10.04 -10.17 2.18
N GLN A 101 9.47 -9.24 1.40
CA GLN A 101 8.75 -8.11 1.98
C GLN A 101 7.54 -8.65 2.75
N PHE A 102 7.38 -8.21 3.99
CA PHE A 102 6.20 -8.57 4.77
C PHE A 102 4.97 -7.91 4.16
N ASN A 103 3.98 -8.72 3.77
CA ASN A 103 2.73 -8.21 3.19
C ASN A 103 1.63 -8.13 4.25
N GLY A 104 1.50 -9.13 5.11
CA GLY A 104 0.44 -9.10 6.11
C GLY A 104 0.32 -10.36 6.95
N PHE A 105 -0.60 -10.31 7.90
CA PHE A 105 -0.98 -11.43 8.74
C PHE A 105 -2.40 -11.26 9.27
N GLY A 106 -3.01 -12.36 9.69
CA GLY A 106 -4.35 -12.29 10.28
C GLY A 106 -4.89 -13.63 10.71
N ILE A 107 -6.10 -13.59 11.25
CA ILE A 107 -6.86 -14.75 11.71
C ILE A 107 -8.29 -14.70 11.16
N ALA A 108 -8.82 -15.88 10.84
CA ALA A 108 -10.24 -16.12 10.62
C ALA A 108 -10.72 -17.18 11.63
N TYR A 109 -11.73 -16.82 12.40
CA TYR A 109 -12.27 -17.62 13.48
C TYR A 109 -13.74 -17.96 13.22
N PRO A 110 -14.07 -19.21 12.85
CA PRO A 110 -15.45 -19.67 12.79
C PRO A 110 -16.03 -19.83 14.19
N ILE A 111 -17.15 -19.18 14.43
CA ILE A 111 -17.93 -19.26 15.66
C ILE A 111 -18.84 -20.49 15.56
N PRO A 112 -18.86 -21.38 16.58
CA PRO A 112 -19.79 -22.50 16.62
C PRO A 112 -21.24 -22.02 16.57
N THR A 113 -21.97 -22.39 15.52
CA THR A 113 -23.40 -22.06 15.33
C THR A 113 -24.22 -23.34 15.17
N VAL A 114 -25.52 -23.27 15.47
CA VAL A 114 -26.43 -24.44 15.40
C VAL A 114 -26.88 -24.73 13.96
N ARG A 115 -27.12 -23.68 13.16
CA ARG A 115 -27.47 -23.76 11.74
C ARG A 115 -26.79 -22.61 11.01
N GLY A 116 -26.28 -22.87 9.81
CA GLY A 116 -25.54 -21.89 9.03
C GLY A 116 -24.07 -21.79 9.47
N SER A 117 -23.47 -20.64 9.21
CA SER A 117 -22.07 -20.33 9.56
C SER A 117 -21.94 -18.88 9.99
N MET A 118 -21.05 -18.62 10.94
CA MET A 118 -20.63 -17.27 11.33
C MET A 118 -19.12 -17.27 11.51
N VAL A 119 -18.43 -16.41 10.79
CA VAL A 119 -16.96 -16.29 10.85
C VAL A 119 -16.60 -14.85 11.13
N ILE A 120 -15.70 -14.62 12.08
CA ILE A 120 -15.10 -13.31 12.36
C ILE A 120 -13.64 -13.38 11.98
N SER A 121 -13.14 -12.32 11.37
CA SER A 121 -11.77 -12.23 10.91
C SER A 121 -11.16 -10.88 11.23
N VAL A 122 -9.87 -10.89 11.54
CA VAL A 122 -9.05 -9.70 11.77
C VAL A 122 -7.71 -9.90 11.11
N GLY A 123 -7.22 -8.90 10.41
CA GLY A 123 -5.97 -8.97 9.69
C GLY A 123 -5.37 -7.60 9.44
N TYR A 124 -4.06 -7.57 9.28
CA TYR A 124 -3.30 -6.41 8.86
C TYR A 124 -2.58 -6.77 7.57
N ASN A 125 -2.94 -6.13 6.47
CA ASN A 125 -2.43 -6.47 5.14
C ASN A 125 -2.07 -5.22 4.35
N ARG A 126 -1.00 -5.32 3.58
CA ARG A 126 -0.67 -4.37 2.53
C ARG A 126 -1.46 -4.72 1.28
N ILE A 127 -2.29 -3.78 0.84
CA ILE A 127 -3.20 -3.93 -0.30
C ILE A 127 -2.71 -3.22 -1.56
N LEU A 128 -1.70 -2.35 -1.43
CA LEU A 128 -1.03 -1.68 -2.55
C LEU A 128 0.47 -1.52 -2.23
N ASN A 129 1.31 -1.63 -3.26
CA ASN A 129 2.74 -1.30 -3.19
C ASN A 129 3.04 -0.13 -4.14
N TYR A 130 3.73 0.89 -3.64
CA TYR A 130 4.18 2.07 -4.39
C TYR A 130 5.65 2.00 -4.76
N ASP A 131 6.20 0.79 -4.78
CA ASP A 131 7.61 0.54 -5.04
C ASP A 131 7.97 0.89 -6.48
N ALA A 132 8.72 1.97 -6.64
CA ALA A 132 9.18 2.43 -7.95
C ALA A 132 10.58 3.04 -7.86
N LEU A 133 11.39 2.75 -8.87
CA LEU A 133 12.72 3.32 -9.04
C LEU A 133 12.77 3.98 -10.42
N MET A 134 13.17 5.24 -10.43
CA MET A 134 13.45 6.01 -11.63
C MET A 134 14.77 6.74 -11.45
N SER A 135 15.69 6.59 -12.38
CA SER A 135 16.91 7.40 -12.44
C SER A 135 17.18 7.83 -13.87
N PHE A 136 17.78 8.99 -14.05
CA PHE A 136 18.22 9.43 -15.38
C PHE A 136 19.54 10.19 -15.25
N SER A 137 20.25 10.28 -16.38
CA SER A 137 21.43 11.12 -16.53
C SER A 137 21.45 11.66 -17.96
N GLY A 138 21.81 12.92 -18.15
CA GLY A 138 21.92 13.53 -19.46
C GLY A 138 22.27 15.02 -19.41
N PHE A 139 22.78 15.55 -20.53
CA PHE A 139 23.15 16.95 -20.64
C PHE A 139 21.91 17.80 -20.95
N SER A 140 21.46 18.57 -19.96
CA SER A 140 20.21 19.31 -20.05
C SER A 140 20.38 20.63 -20.81
N LEU A 141 19.76 20.74 -21.98
CA LEU A 141 19.70 21.99 -22.75
C LEU A 141 18.47 22.84 -22.41
N GLN A 142 17.51 22.28 -21.67
CA GLN A 142 16.26 22.94 -21.32
C GLN A 142 16.42 23.74 -20.03
N ASN A 143 15.96 24.98 -20.06
CA ASN A 143 15.91 25.86 -18.90
C ASN A 143 14.80 25.40 -17.94
N ASN A 144 15.15 25.05 -16.71
CA ASN A 144 14.19 24.66 -15.66
C ASN A 144 14.06 25.70 -14.53
N THR A 145 14.56 26.92 -14.75
CA THR A 145 14.50 28.05 -13.80
C THR A 145 15.19 27.78 -12.46
N LEU A 146 16.03 26.74 -12.36
CA LEU A 146 16.80 26.46 -11.15
C LEU A 146 17.92 27.48 -10.98
N ASP A 147 17.82 28.31 -9.95
CA ASP A 147 18.84 29.26 -9.52
C ASP A 147 19.21 29.06 -8.05
N PHE A 148 20.46 29.35 -7.71
CA PHE A 148 20.95 29.33 -6.33
C PHE A 148 21.60 30.67 -6.00
N PRO A 149 21.32 31.24 -4.82
CA PRO A 149 22.03 32.43 -4.36
C PRO A 149 23.46 32.06 -3.98
N ILE A 150 24.43 32.79 -4.54
CA ILE A 150 25.83 32.75 -4.12
C ILE A 150 26.25 34.14 -3.65
N ASN A 151 26.98 34.20 -2.55
CA ASN A 151 27.53 35.45 -2.04
C ASN A 151 28.92 35.68 -2.65
N ILE A 152 29.04 36.73 -3.46
CA ILE A 152 30.32 37.17 -4.03
C ILE A 152 30.55 38.60 -3.51
N ASP A 153 31.62 38.79 -2.75
CA ASP A 153 32.03 40.08 -2.19
C ASP A 153 30.95 40.81 -1.36
N GLY A 154 30.12 40.05 -0.63
CA GLY A 154 29.08 40.60 0.25
C GLY A 154 27.75 40.90 -0.45
N VAL A 155 27.65 40.62 -1.76
CA VAL A 155 26.42 40.78 -2.56
C VAL A 155 25.90 39.40 -2.95
N GLU A 156 24.64 39.14 -2.62
CA GLU A 156 23.92 37.93 -3.03
C GLU A 156 23.57 38.03 -4.52
N LYS A 157 24.15 37.14 -5.33
CA LYS A 157 23.86 36.99 -6.76
C LYS A 157 23.28 35.62 -7.03
N ASN A 158 22.19 35.57 -7.78
CA ASN A 158 21.61 34.30 -8.22
C ASN A 158 22.40 33.76 -9.42
N TYR A 159 22.99 32.59 -9.25
CA TYR A 159 23.64 31.86 -10.34
C TYR A 159 22.64 30.86 -10.94
N GLN A 160 22.40 30.96 -12.25
CA GLN A 160 21.48 30.06 -12.94
C GLN A 160 22.18 28.76 -13.31
N PHE A 161 21.73 27.65 -12.74
CA PHE A 161 22.08 26.29 -13.17
C PHE A 161 20.95 25.71 -14.02
N SER A 162 20.25 26.57 -14.74
CA SER A 162 18.95 26.26 -15.32
C SER A 162 19.05 25.48 -16.64
N GLU A 163 20.08 25.73 -17.44
CA GLU A 163 20.38 25.11 -18.74
C GLU A 163 21.88 24.81 -18.92
N LYS A 164 22.22 23.97 -19.91
CA LYS A 164 23.59 23.58 -20.30
C LYS A 164 24.40 22.95 -19.17
N VAL A 165 23.74 22.13 -18.36
CA VAL A 165 24.34 21.42 -17.23
C VAL A 165 24.09 19.92 -17.36
N GLN A 166 25.07 19.11 -16.96
CA GLN A 166 24.85 17.68 -16.79
C GLN A 166 23.89 17.48 -15.60
N ARG A 167 22.78 16.79 -15.85
CA ARG A 167 21.79 16.45 -14.82
C ARG A 167 21.77 14.95 -14.61
N SER A 168 21.68 14.56 -13.36
CA SER A 168 21.32 13.21 -12.99
C SER A 168 20.47 13.26 -11.73
N GLU A 169 19.37 12.51 -11.73
CA GLU A 169 18.46 12.43 -10.60
C GLU A 169 18.03 10.99 -10.41
N GLN A 170 17.79 10.62 -9.16
CA GLN A 170 17.25 9.33 -8.77
C GLN A 170 16.07 9.56 -7.85
N VAL A 171 14.89 9.14 -8.30
CA VAL A 171 13.63 9.19 -7.57
C VAL A 171 13.27 7.76 -7.16
N ILE A 172 13.08 7.58 -5.86
CA ILE A 172 12.67 6.31 -5.28
C ILE A 172 11.35 6.53 -4.55
N SER A 173 10.35 5.75 -4.93
CA SER A 173 9.13 5.60 -4.15
C SER A 173 9.17 4.25 -3.44
N ASN A 174 9.11 4.30 -2.12
CA ASN A 174 9.13 3.11 -1.26
C ASN A 174 8.03 3.28 -0.23
N ARG A 175 6.99 2.45 -0.29
CA ARG A 175 5.90 2.28 0.70
C ARG A 175 4.75 1.50 0.09
N GLY A 176 3.73 1.25 0.88
CA GLY A 176 2.46 0.73 0.40
C GLY A 176 1.29 1.42 1.08
N MET A 177 0.10 0.90 0.79
CA MET A 177 -1.09 1.15 1.58
C MET A 177 -1.37 -0.08 2.42
N GLU A 178 -1.29 0.06 3.74
CA GLU A 178 -1.64 -1.00 4.68
C GLU A 178 -3.03 -0.77 5.28
N GLN A 179 -3.76 -1.86 5.49
CA GLN A 179 -5.11 -1.85 6.02
C GLN A 179 -5.23 -2.82 7.20
N LEU A 180 -5.63 -2.28 8.34
CA LEU A 180 -6.20 -3.09 9.42
C LEU A 180 -7.66 -3.36 9.07
N THR A 181 -8.01 -4.64 8.95
CA THR A 181 -9.34 -5.07 8.52
C THR A 181 -10.01 -5.88 9.62
N PHE A 182 -11.26 -5.55 9.90
CA PHE A 182 -12.18 -6.35 10.71
C PHE A 182 -13.37 -6.70 9.83
N SER A 183 -13.58 -7.99 9.58
CA SER A 183 -14.66 -8.46 8.70
C SER A 183 -15.34 -9.67 9.31
N PHE A 184 -16.60 -9.89 8.95
CA PHE A 184 -17.34 -11.08 9.33
C PHE A 184 -18.20 -11.56 8.17
N GLY A 185 -18.41 -12.88 8.10
CA GLY A 185 -19.29 -13.53 7.14
C GLY A 185 -20.35 -14.34 7.88
N ILE A 186 -21.60 -14.31 7.40
CA ILE A 186 -22.70 -15.09 7.95
C ILE A 186 -23.41 -15.80 6.79
N ALA A 187 -23.57 -17.12 6.90
CA ALA A 187 -24.44 -17.91 6.04
C ALA A 187 -25.66 -18.36 6.84
N LEU A 188 -26.86 -18.06 6.35
CA LEU A 188 -28.12 -18.49 6.95
C LEU A 188 -28.57 -19.82 6.32
N SER A 189 -29.10 -20.73 7.14
CA SER A 189 -29.60 -22.06 6.74
C SER A 189 -31.07 -22.23 7.08
#